data_AF-A0A5J9SDE4-F1
#
_entry.id   AF-A0A5J9SDE4-F1
#
_cell.length_a   1.000
_cell.length_b   1.000
_cell.length_c   1.000
_cell.angle_alpha   90.00
_cell.angle_beta   90.00
_cell.angle_gamma   90.00
#
_symmetry.space_group_name_H-M   'P 1'
#
loop_
_entity.id
_entity.type
_entity.pdbx_description
1 polymer ?
#
loop_
_entity_poly.entity_id
_entity_poly.type
_entity_poly.pdbx_seq_one_letter_code
_entity_poly.pdbx_strand_id
1 'polypeptide(L)'
;MGSTGEDVVKPTTQGTAELQIALFLLCLVGQPNVKYNCTFRMPSDFKIDKFDEEPTPGELFREFHSSQKTGSISETVQKAIDDMEEIMEESVPPSPGRVVHEVVQASTFLEVAGLQPKKRNRGSVSSWLEALMAELQREKAESRQVEQIVEQQRREIDALQKQAQDARDSNRILDAQLEDLRNESARKATLMASLISKFQGEGQ
;
A
#
# COMPACT_ATOMS: atom_id res chain seq x y z
N MET A 1 59.17 -22.49 -34.00
CA MET A 1 58.98 -21.68 -32.78
C MET A 1 58.30 -20.39 -33.21
N GLY A 2 56.97 -20.42 -33.25
CA GLY A 2 56.14 -19.29 -33.70
C GLY A 2 55.68 -18.49 -32.50
N SER A 3 55.95 -17.19 -32.52
CA SER A 3 55.43 -16.20 -31.59
C SER A 3 54.05 -15.77 -32.09
N THR A 4 53.04 -15.77 -31.23
CA THR A 4 51.77 -15.08 -31.50
C THR A 4 51.40 -14.30 -30.25
N GLY A 5 51.54 -12.98 -30.37
CA GLY A 5 51.14 -12.01 -29.36
C GLY A 5 49.64 -11.99 -29.18
N GLU A 6 49.23 -11.80 -27.93
CA GLU A 6 47.85 -11.50 -27.55
C GLU A 6 47.57 -10.02 -27.86
N ASP A 7 46.76 -9.78 -28.87
CA ASP A 7 46.13 -8.48 -29.10
C ASP A 7 45.07 -8.25 -28.02
N VAL A 8 45.42 -7.42 -27.04
CA VAL A 8 44.49 -6.85 -26.06
C VAL A 8 43.57 -5.89 -26.82
N VAL A 9 42.40 -6.38 -27.23
CA VAL A 9 41.32 -5.55 -27.77
C VAL A 9 40.83 -4.63 -26.65
N LYS A 10 41.27 -3.38 -26.68
CA LYS A 10 40.73 -2.32 -25.83
C LYS A 10 39.25 -2.12 -26.19
N PRO A 11 38.33 -2.17 -25.23
CA PRO A 11 36.93 -1.88 -25.50
C PRO A 11 36.79 -0.42 -25.95
N THR A 12 36.08 -0.24 -27.07
CA THR A 12 35.83 1.05 -27.71
C THR A 12 34.99 1.93 -26.78
N THR A 13 35.39 3.18 -26.61
CA THR A 13 34.82 4.17 -25.67
C THR A 13 33.30 4.35 -25.81
N GLN A 14 32.75 4.07 -26.99
CA GLN A 14 31.33 4.19 -27.33
C GLN A 14 30.43 3.23 -26.53
N GLY A 15 30.81 1.95 -26.37
CA GLY A 15 30.00 0.97 -25.64
C GLY A 15 29.93 1.24 -24.13
N THR A 16 30.84 2.07 -23.61
CA THR A 16 30.84 2.45 -22.18
C THR A 16 29.84 3.56 -21.91
N ALA A 17 29.65 4.48 -22.86
CA ALA A 17 28.69 5.58 -22.73
C ALA A 17 27.24 5.06 -22.80
N GLU A 18 26.94 4.17 -23.75
CA GLU A 18 25.61 3.55 -23.88
C GLU A 18 25.18 2.76 -22.63
N LEU A 19 26.12 2.05 -22.00
CA LEU A 19 25.87 1.36 -20.73
C LEU A 19 25.63 2.32 -19.56
N GLN A 20 26.34 3.47 -19.54
CA GLN A 20 26.13 4.50 -18.53
C GLN A 20 24.78 5.21 -18.71
N ILE A 21 24.38 5.50 -19.95
CA ILE A 21 23.06 6.04 -20.31
C ILE A 21 21.95 5.10 -19.84
N ALA A 22 22.03 3.81 -20.21
CA ALA A 22 21.02 2.82 -19.85
C ALA A 22 20.91 2.63 -18.33
N LEU A 23 22.04 2.60 -17.62
CA LEU A 23 22.08 2.49 -16.15
C LEU A 23 21.52 3.75 -15.47
N PHE A 24 21.79 4.94 -16.03
CA PHE A 24 21.29 6.20 -15.53
C PHE A 24 19.78 6.34 -15.71
N LEU A 25 19.26 6.01 -16.90
CA LEU A 25 17.82 5.94 -17.15
C LEU A 25 17.14 4.90 -16.27
N LEU A 26 17.71 3.70 -16.08
CA LEU A 26 17.18 2.70 -15.15
C LEU A 26 17.09 3.22 -13.70
N CYS A 27 18.01 4.10 -13.28
CA CYS A 27 17.94 4.75 -11.97
C CYS A 27 16.86 5.84 -11.90
N LEU A 28 16.67 6.63 -12.96
CA LEU A 28 15.69 7.72 -12.99
C LEU A 28 14.25 7.24 -13.21
N VAL A 29 14.01 6.26 -14.08
CA VAL A 29 12.68 5.63 -14.27
C VAL A 29 12.35 4.63 -13.15
N GLY A 30 13.10 4.68 -12.04
CA GLY A 30 12.87 3.89 -10.83
C GLY A 30 11.48 4.18 -10.24
N GLN A 31 10.48 3.43 -10.70
CA GLN A 31 9.18 3.36 -10.04
C GLN A 31 9.37 2.96 -8.56
N PRO A 32 8.57 3.52 -7.63
CA PRO A 32 8.75 3.35 -6.18
C PRO A 32 8.61 1.89 -5.67
N ASN A 33 8.40 0.91 -6.53
CA ASN A 33 8.17 -0.49 -6.18
C ASN A 33 9.20 -1.49 -6.70
N VAL A 34 10.29 -1.05 -7.35
CA VAL A 34 11.36 -1.98 -7.75
C VAL A 34 12.66 -1.59 -7.06
N LYS A 35 12.96 -2.26 -5.95
CA LYS A 35 14.25 -2.14 -5.23
C LYS A 35 15.36 -2.78 -6.07
N TYR A 36 15.82 -2.09 -7.10
CA TYR A 36 17.19 -2.30 -7.54
C TYR A 36 18.08 -1.77 -6.43
N ASN A 37 18.99 -2.59 -5.89
CA ASN A 37 20.10 -2.11 -5.06
C ASN A 37 21.10 -1.35 -5.95
N CYS A 38 20.63 -0.30 -6.64
CA CYS A 38 21.50 0.74 -7.13
C CYS A 38 21.71 1.68 -5.95
N THR A 39 22.75 1.44 -5.17
CA THR A 39 23.35 2.52 -4.36
C THR A 39 24.05 3.48 -5.32
N PHE A 40 23.28 4.18 -6.15
CA PHE A 40 23.76 5.37 -6.83
C PHE A 40 23.80 6.47 -5.77
N ARG A 41 24.95 6.58 -5.11
CA ARG A 41 25.19 7.62 -4.12
C ARG A 41 25.36 8.92 -4.90
N MET A 42 24.31 9.75 -4.93
CA MET A 42 24.38 11.10 -5.48
C MET A 42 25.60 11.81 -4.87
N PRO A 43 26.52 12.36 -5.68
CA PRO A 43 27.63 13.15 -5.17
C PRO A 43 27.07 14.24 -4.25
N SER A 44 27.71 14.46 -3.11
CA SER A 44 27.23 15.42 -2.10
C SER A 44 27.19 16.87 -2.62
N ASP A 45 27.78 17.12 -3.78
CA ASP A 45 27.83 18.42 -4.45
C ASP A 45 26.72 18.59 -5.51
N PHE A 46 25.84 17.59 -5.70
CA PHE A 46 24.73 17.66 -6.64
C PHE A 46 23.64 18.61 -6.12
N LYS A 47 23.51 19.78 -6.73
CA LYS A 47 22.55 20.81 -6.33
C LYS A 47 21.32 20.76 -7.22
N ILE A 48 20.29 20.04 -6.76
CA ILE A 48 18.96 20.03 -7.39
C ILE A 48 18.32 21.43 -7.34
N ASP A 49 18.70 22.24 -6.36
CA ASP A 49 18.26 23.64 -6.15
C ASP A 49 18.69 24.62 -7.26
N LYS A 50 19.37 24.13 -8.31
CA LYS A 50 19.71 24.93 -9.51
C LYS A 50 18.62 24.89 -10.58
N PHE A 51 17.66 23.97 -10.49
CA PHE A 51 16.60 23.80 -11.46
C PHE A 51 15.31 24.42 -10.90
N ASP A 52 14.78 25.44 -11.56
CA ASP A 52 13.53 26.11 -11.17
C ASP A 52 12.29 25.21 -11.41
N GLU A 53 12.42 24.20 -12.29
CA GLU A 53 11.39 23.21 -12.64
C GLU A 53 11.94 21.77 -12.46
N GLU A 54 11.07 20.75 -12.49
CA GLU A 54 11.50 19.35 -12.35
C GLU A 54 12.46 18.97 -13.49
N PRO A 55 13.73 18.66 -13.19
CA PRO A 55 14.75 18.53 -14.22
C PRO A 55 14.54 17.29 -15.09
N THR A 56 14.69 17.46 -16.40
CA THR A 56 14.58 16.38 -17.38
C THR A 56 15.74 15.40 -17.21
N PRO A 57 15.57 14.08 -17.48
CA PRO A 57 16.65 13.10 -17.40
C PRO A 57 17.94 13.51 -18.14
N GLY A 58 17.82 14.12 -19.32
CA GLY A 58 18.96 14.66 -20.06
C GLY A 58 19.70 15.78 -19.32
N GLU A 59 19.00 16.64 -18.58
CA GLU A 59 19.59 17.72 -17.79
C GLU A 59 20.35 17.18 -16.58
N LEU A 60 19.82 16.15 -15.92
CA LEU A 60 20.49 15.47 -14.82
C LEU A 60 21.75 14.75 -15.29
N PHE A 61 21.69 14.08 -16.45
CA PHE A 61 22.84 13.41 -17.06
C PHE A 61 23.92 14.43 -17.46
N ARG A 62 23.49 15.55 -18.02
CA ARG A 62 24.34 16.68 -18.38
C ARG A 62 25.09 17.23 -17.16
N GLU A 63 24.40 17.53 -16.06
CA GLU A 63 25.05 18.04 -14.84
C GLU A 63 26.03 17.01 -14.26
N PHE A 64 25.69 15.72 -14.31
CA PHE A 64 26.54 14.66 -13.78
C PHE A 64 27.86 14.50 -14.57
N HIS A 65 27.82 14.71 -15.88
CA HIS A 65 28.97 14.54 -16.76
C HIS A 65 29.63 15.85 -17.18
N SER A 66 29.12 16.99 -16.70
CA SER A 66 29.73 18.30 -16.90
C SER A 66 30.99 18.42 -16.04
N SER A 67 32.09 18.84 -16.66
CA SER A 67 33.32 19.14 -15.92
C SER A 67 33.10 20.38 -15.04
N GLN A 68 33.17 20.24 -13.72
CA GLN A 68 33.06 21.38 -12.80
C GLN A 68 34.15 22.46 -13.01
N LYS A 69 35.26 22.09 -13.67
CA LYS A 69 36.41 22.97 -13.89
C LYS A 69 36.26 23.84 -15.14
N THR A 70 35.49 23.40 -16.13
CA THR A 70 35.37 24.05 -17.45
C THR A 70 33.93 24.27 -17.91
N GLY A 71 32.93 23.72 -17.22
CA GLY A 71 31.51 23.79 -17.60
C GLY A 71 31.20 23.12 -18.95
N SER A 72 32.17 22.42 -19.53
CA SER A 72 32.10 21.86 -20.87
C SER A 72 31.71 20.39 -20.82
N ILE A 73 30.84 19.99 -21.75
CA ILE A 73 30.40 18.61 -21.94
C ILE A 73 31.18 18.04 -23.13
N SER A 74 31.61 16.78 -23.03
CA SER A 74 32.28 16.10 -24.14
C SER A 74 31.27 15.80 -25.26
N GLU A 75 31.73 15.81 -26.51
CA GLU A 75 30.92 15.43 -27.68
C GLU A 75 30.25 14.05 -27.53
N THR A 76 30.93 13.10 -26.88
CA THR A 76 30.36 11.78 -26.58
C THR A 76 29.20 11.85 -25.59
N VAL A 77 29.27 12.77 -24.62
CA VAL A 77 28.20 12.98 -23.63
C VAL A 77 27.05 13.77 -24.24
N GLN A 78 27.33 14.71 -25.15
CA GLN A 78 26.27 15.42 -25.88
C GLN A 78 25.50 14.45 -26.79
N LYS A 79 26.20 13.62 -27.57
CA LYS A 79 25.55 12.57 -28.38
C LYS A 79 24.69 11.64 -27.52
N ALA A 80 25.19 11.27 -26.34
CA ALA A 80 24.44 10.46 -25.39
C ALA A 80 23.14 11.11 -24.90
N ILE A 81 23.13 12.44 -24.74
CA ILE A 81 21.92 13.19 -24.38
C ILE A 81 20.95 13.23 -25.56
N ASP A 82 21.45 13.45 -26.77
CA ASP A 82 20.63 13.47 -27.99
C ASP A 82 19.98 12.08 -28.22
N ASP A 83 20.74 11.00 -28.04
CA ASP A 83 20.25 9.62 -28.13
C ASP A 83 19.17 9.34 -27.04
N MET A 84 19.31 9.90 -25.83
CA MET A 84 18.29 9.79 -24.77
C MET A 84 16.99 10.51 -25.14
N GLU A 85 17.08 11.72 -25.70
CA GLU A 85 15.92 12.51 -26.12
C GLU A 85 15.18 11.84 -27.28
N GLU A 86 15.91 11.28 -28.26
CA GLU A 86 15.34 10.51 -29.38
C GLU A 86 14.57 9.27 -28.89
N ILE A 87 15.11 8.51 -27.93
CA ILE A 87 14.44 7.33 -27.35
C ILE A 87 13.18 7.72 -26.56
N MET A 88 13.19 8.89 -25.90
CA MET A 88 12.03 9.41 -25.19
C MET A 88 10.92 9.91 -26.14
N GLU A 89 11.28 10.39 -27.33
CA GLU A 89 10.32 10.82 -28.36
C GLU A 89 9.76 9.65 -29.21
N GLU A 90 10.53 8.59 -29.50
CA GLU A 90 10.16 7.63 -30.56
C GLU A 90 9.31 6.42 -30.15
N SER A 91 9.21 5.99 -28.88
CA SER A 91 8.39 4.79 -28.61
C SER A 91 7.81 4.66 -27.20
N VAL A 92 6.59 4.13 -27.13
CA VAL A 92 6.05 3.52 -25.91
C VAL A 92 7.10 2.54 -25.39
N PRO A 93 7.66 2.75 -24.19
CA PRO A 93 8.86 2.06 -23.79
C PRO A 93 8.59 0.55 -23.74
N PRO A 94 9.40 -0.29 -24.42
CA PRO A 94 9.36 -1.73 -24.19
C PRO A 94 9.56 -1.96 -22.70
N SER A 95 8.72 -2.83 -22.11
CA SER A 95 8.72 -2.98 -20.66
C SER A 95 10.15 -3.26 -20.17
N PRO A 96 10.61 -2.63 -19.07
CA PRO A 96 11.99 -2.76 -18.61
C PRO A 96 12.44 -4.23 -18.48
N GLY A 97 11.51 -5.13 -18.16
CA GLY A 97 11.75 -6.57 -18.10
C GLY A 97 12.10 -7.22 -19.45
N ARG A 98 11.53 -6.73 -20.57
CA ARG A 98 11.86 -7.21 -21.92
C ARG A 98 13.26 -6.82 -22.34
N VAL A 99 13.63 -5.55 -22.16
CA VAL A 99 14.96 -5.02 -22.52
C VAL A 99 16.05 -5.75 -21.73
N VAL A 100 15.85 -5.92 -20.43
CA VAL A 100 16.79 -6.66 -19.57
C VAL A 100 16.90 -8.13 -19.99
N HIS A 101 15.78 -8.78 -20.28
CA HIS A 101 15.80 -10.20 -20.72
C HIS A 101 16.57 -10.38 -22.02
N GLU A 102 16.41 -9.47 -22.97
CA GLU A 102 17.04 -9.54 -24.30
C GLU A 102 18.54 -9.26 -24.22
N VAL A 103 18.96 -8.25 -23.45
CA VAL A 103 20.39 -7.94 -23.20
C VAL A 103 21.08 -9.05 -22.39
N VAL A 104 20.39 -9.64 -21.41
CA VAL A 104 20.93 -10.76 -20.63
C VAL A 104 21.02 -12.05 -21.47
N GLN A 105 20.07 -12.30 -22.38
CA GLN A 105 20.14 -13.44 -23.30
C GLN A 105 21.21 -13.27 -24.38
N ALA A 106 21.38 -12.05 -24.91
CA ALA A 106 22.30 -11.78 -26.00
C ALA A 106 23.76 -11.59 -25.55
N SER A 107 24.01 -11.34 -24.26
CA SER A 107 25.36 -11.02 -23.77
C SER A 107 26.06 -12.20 -23.09
N THR A 108 27.34 -12.38 -23.40
CA THR A 108 28.30 -13.17 -22.63
C THR A 108 28.72 -12.47 -21.33
N PHE A 109 28.09 -11.34 -21.01
CA PHE A 109 28.37 -10.48 -19.86
C PHE A 109 28.39 -11.24 -18.53
N LEU A 110 27.43 -12.16 -18.33
CA LEU A 110 27.38 -12.98 -17.12
C LEU A 110 28.61 -13.90 -16.98
N GLU A 111 29.15 -14.37 -18.10
CA GLU A 111 30.34 -15.23 -18.13
C GLU A 111 31.62 -14.40 -17.92
N VAL A 112 31.72 -13.25 -18.58
CA VAL A 112 32.86 -12.30 -18.46
C VAL A 112 32.92 -11.64 -17.08
N ALA A 113 31.78 -11.35 -16.46
CA ALA A 113 31.70 -10.83 -15.08
C ALA A 113 31.91 -11.91 -14.01
N GLY A 114 32.17 -13.17 -14.39
CA GLY A 114 32.30 -14.31 -13.47
C GLY A 114 31.00 -14.68 -12.75
N LEU A 115 29.88 -14.09 -13.16
CA LEU A 115 28.54 -14.34 -12.64
C LEU A 115 27.89 -15.45 -13.47
N GLN A 116 28.46 -16.65 -13.41
CA GLN A 116 27.78 -17.86 -13.89
C GLN A 116 26.34 -17.85 -13.35
N PRO A 117 25.31 -18.21 -14.15
CA PRO A 117 23.95 -18.36 -13.67
C PRO A 117 23.91 -19.42 -12.58
N LYS A 118 24.23 -19.03 -11.35
CA LYS A 118 24.14 -19.89 -10.18
C LYS A 118 22.67 -20.27 -10.14
N LYS A 119 22.37 -21.57 -10.15
CA LYS A 119 21.04 -22.08 -9.85
C LYS A 119 20.59 -21.42 -8.56
N ARG A 120 19.92 -20.27 -8.65
CA ARG A 120 19.27 -19.63 -7.52
C ARG A 120 18.17 -20.61 -7.18
N ASN A 121 18.17 -21.08 -5.94
CA ASN A 121 17.23 -22.08 -5.45
C ASN A 121 15.79 -21.63 -5.75
N ARG A 122 15.19 -22.12 -6.85
CA ARG A 122 13.76 -21.95 -7.13
C ARG A 122 12.90 -22.33 -5.92
N GLY A 123 13.39 -23.23 -5.06
CA GLY A 123 12.73 -23.62 -3.82
C GLY A 123 12.55 -22.51 -2.77
N SER A 124 13.40 -21.47 -2.74
CA SER A 124 13.28 -20.42 -1.71
C SER A 124 12.12 -19.46 -1.98
N VAL A 125 11.91 -19.06 -3.23
CA VAL A 125 10.79 -18.19 -3.61
C VAL A 125 9.48 -18.97 -3.59
N SER A 126 9.48 -20.23 -4.04
CA SER A 126 8.30 -21.10 -3.92
C SER A 126 7.88 -21.34 -2.47
N SER A 127 8.83 -21.61 -1.56
CA SER A 127 8.52 -21.82 -0.14
C SER A 127 7.91 -20.57 0.52
N TRP A 128 8.41 -19.38 0.19
CA TRP A 128 7.86 -18.13 0.73
C TRP A 128 6.45 -17.84 0.19
N LEU A 129 6.22 -18.09 -1.11
CA LEU A 129 4.90 -17.94 -1.73
C LEU A 129 3.88 -18.92 -1.15
N GLU A 130 4.27 -20.18 -0.93
CA GLU A 130 3.42 -21.19 -0.30
C GLU A 130 3.05 -20.82 1.14
N ALA A 131 3.99 -20.29 1.92
CA ALA A 131 3.73 -19.81 3.28
C ALA A 131 2.71 -18.65 3.27
N LEU A 132 2.88 -17.68 2.38
CA LEU A 132 1.96 -16.55 2.21
C LEU A 132 0.55 -17.00 1.77
N MET A 133 0.47 -17.97 0.87
CA MET A 133 -0.81 -18.55 0.47
C MET A 133 -1.49 -19.25 1.64
N ALA A 134 -0.75 -19.99 2.46
CA ALA A 134 -1.30 -20.66 3.64
C ALA A 134 -1.81 -19.65 4.69
N GLU A 135 -1.05 -18.57 4.92
CA GLU A 135 -1.43 -17.48 5.81
C GLU A 135 -2.72 -16.79 5.35
N LEU A 136 -2.81 -16.47 4.06
CA LEU A 136 -4.01 -15.88 3.46
C LEU A 136 -5.24 -16.78 3.59
N GLN A 137 -5.09 -18.10 3.42
CA GLN A 137 -6.19 -19.04 3.58
C GLN A 137 -6.63 -19.14 5.05
N ARG A 138 -5.68 -19.13 5.98
CA ARG A 138 -5.97 -19.12 7.42
C ARG A 138 -6.73 -17.85 7.81
N GLU A 139 -6.27 -16.69 7.38
CA GLU A 139 -6.93 -15.41 7.66
C GLU A 139 -8.32 -15.32 7.02
N LYS A 140 -8.52 -15.88 5.83
CA LYS A 140 -9.88 -16.02 5.25
C LYS A 140 -10.78 -16.91 6.08
N ALA A 141 -10.27 -17.99 6.67
CA ALA A 141 -11.06 -18.85 7.54
C ALA A 141 -11.42 -18.16 8.85
N GLU A 142 -10.47 -17.45 9.47
CA GLU A 142 -10.70 -16.64 10.68
C GLU A 142 -11.69 -15.51 10.41
N SER A 143 -11.57 -14.82 9.27
CA SER A 143 -12.51 -13.78 8.86
C SER A 143 -13.95 -14.30 8.74
N ARG A 144 -14.15 -15.51 8.19
CA ARG A 144 -15.48 -16.14 8.13
C ARG A 144 -16.03 -16.47 9.52
N GLN A 145 -15.17 -16.91 10.43
CA GLN A 145 -15.57 -17.19 11.80
C GLN A 145 -16.00 -15.92 12.52
N VAL A 146 -15.26 -14.83 12.38
CA VAL A 146 -15.62 -13.52 12.93
C VAL A 146 -16.96 -13.05 12.37
N GLU A 147 -17.18 -13.16 11.07
CA GLU A 147 -18.43 -12.77 10.43
C GLU A 147 -19.64 -13.55 11.00
N GLN A 148 -19.48 -14.87 11.23
CA GLN A 148 -20.52 -15.68 11.88
C GLN A 148 -20.80 -15.23 13.33
N ILE A 149 -19.75 -14.91 14.10
CA ILE A 149 -19.89 -14.44 15.48
C ILE A 149 -20.63 -13.10 15.51
N VAL A 150 -20.26 -12.17 14.64
CA VAL A 150 -20.90 -10.85 14.55
C VAL A 150 -22.38 -10.99 14.18
N GLU A 151 -22.71 -11.83 13.20
CA GLU A 151 -24.11 -12.09 12.84
C GLU A 151 -24.90 -12.76 13.97
N GLN A 152 -24.29 -13.67 14.72
CA GLN A 152 -24.92 -14.27 15.89
C GLN A 152 -25.17 -13.23 16.99
N GLN A 153 -24.17 -12.42 17.33
CA GLN A 153 -24.29 -11.35 18.31
C GLN A 153 -25.35 -10.33 17.92
N ARG A 154 -25.44 -9.99 16.62
CA ARG A 154 -26.47 -9.08 16.10
C ARG A 154 -27.88 -9.62 16.38
N ARG A 155 -28.12 -10.91 16.14
CA ARG A 155 -29.42 -11.54 16.43
C ARG A 155 -29.73 -11.55 17.92
N GLU A 156 -28.74 -11.79 18.77
CA GLU A 156 -28.91 -11.76 20.23
C GLU A 156 -29.26 -10.36 20.73
N ILE A 157 -28.58 -9.32 20.21
CA ILE A 157 -28.90 -7.93 20.52
C ILE A 157 -30.32 -7.60 20.09
N ASP A 158 -30.72 -7.97 18.87
CA ASP A 158 -32.08 -7.71 18.38
C ASP A 158 -33.14 -8.41 19.27
N ALA A 159 -32.87 -9.65 19.69
CA ALA A 159 -33.75 -10.39 20.59
C ALA A 159 -33.86 -9.74 21.99
N LEU A 160 -32.73 -9.32 22.57
CA LEU A 160 -32.70 -8.64 23.87
C LEU A 160 -33.38 -7.27 23.81
N GLN A 161 -33.20 -6.52 22.72
CA GLN A 161 -33.87 -5.23 22.52
C GLN A 161 -35.39 -5.41 22.44
N LYS A 162 -35.84 -6.42 21.70
CA LYS A 162 -37.27 -6.76 21.64
C LYS A 162 -37.81 -7.12 23.02
N GLN A 163 -37.12 -7.99 23.77
CA GLN A 163 -37.52 -8.37 25.11
C GLN A 163 -37.58 -7.16 26.06
N ALA A 164 -36.60 -6.26 26.00
CA ALA A 164 -36.58 -5.05 26.82
C ALA A 164 -37.74 -4.11 26.47
N GLN A 165 -38.11 -4.02 25.19
CA GLN A 165 -39.24 -3.22 24.74
C GLN A 165 -40.57 -3.83 25.21
N ASP A 166 -40.76 -5.13 25.03
CA ASP A 166 -41.95 -5.86 25.50
C ASP A 166 -42.12 -5.72 27.02
N ALA A 167 -41.02 -5.79 27.79
CA ALA A 167 -41.04 -5.58 29.24
C ALA A 167 -41.43 -4.14 29.62
N ARG A 168 -40.94 -3.13 28.88
CA ARG A 168 -41.34 -1.73 29.09
C ARG A 168 -42.82 -1.50 28.81
N ASP A 169 -43.33 -2.08 27.74
CA ASP A 169 -44.74 -1.93 27.38
C ASP A 169 -45.66 -2.68 28.36
N SER A 170 -45.23 -3.85 28.84
CA SER A 170 -45.93 -4.56 29.92
C SER A 170 -45.95 -3.74 31.22
N ASN A 171 -44.82 -3.14 31.61
CA ASN A 171 -44.77 -2.27 32.81
C ASN A 171 -45.70 -1.05 32.66
N ARG A 172 -45.76 -0.42 31.49
CA ARG A 172 -46.70 0.69 31.25
C ARG A 172 -48.15 0.29 31.45
N ILE A 173 -48.53 -0.91 31.02
CA ILE A 173 -49.89 -1.44 31.23
C ILE A 173 -50.15 -1.66 32.71
N LEU A 174 -49.18 -2.25 33.44
CA LEU A 174 -49.31 -2.47 34.88
C LEU A 174 -49.39 -1.16 35.66
N ASP A 175 -48.60 -0.15 35.30
CA ASP A 175 -48.64 1.18 35.92
C ASP A 175 -50.01 1.84 35.72
N ALA A 176 -50.59 1.73 34.53
CA ALA A 176 -51.94 2.24 34.27
C ALA A 176 -53.00 1.54 35.15
N GLN A 177 -52.91 0.21 35.29
CA GLN A 177 -53.82 -0.55 36.16
C GLN A 177 -53.66 -0.19 37.64
N LEU A 178 -52.43 0.04 38.09
CA LEU A 178 -52.15 0.47 39.46
C LEU A 178 -52.76 1.85 39.75
N GLU A 179 -52.66 2.78 38.80
CA GLU A 179 -53.24 4.11 38.95
C GLU A 179 -54.78 4.06 38.97
N ASP A 180 -55.40 3.23 38.14
CA ASP A 180 -56.86 3.01 38.16
C ASP A 180 -57.33 2.45 39.51
N LEU A 181 -56.64 1.45 40.05
CA LEU A 181 -56.93 0.89 41.37
C LEU A 181 -56.75 1.93 42.48
N ARG A 182 -55.71 2.76 42.38
CA ARG A 182 -55.46 3.85 43.33
C ARG A 182 -56.58 4.88 43.32
N ASN A 183 -57.05 5.28 42.13
CA ASN A 183 -58.16 6.22 41.96
C ASN A 183 -59.47 5.66 42.52
N GLU A 184 -59.77 4.39 42.25
CA GLU A 184 -60.96 3.73 42.78
C GLU A 184 -60.89 3.61 44.32
N SER A 185 -59.71 3.29 44.87
CA SER A 185 -59.48 3.28 46.32
C SER A 185 -59.70 4.67 46.93
N ALA A 186 -59.16 5.72 46.33
CA ALA A 186 -59.35 7.10 46.79
C ALA A 186 -60.83 7.53 46.74
N ARG A 187 -61.55 7.15 45.68
CA ARG A 187 -62.99 7.39 45.54
C ARG A 187 -63.77 6.69 46.64
N LYS A 188 -63.49 5.41 46.90
CA LYS A 188 -64.12 4.65 48.00
C LYS A 188 -63.84 5.27 49.36
N ALA A 189 -62.59 5.67 49.63
CA ALA A 189 -62.22 6.36 50.87
C ALA A 189 -63.00 7.67 51.05
N THR A 190 -63.16 8.45 49.97
CA THR A 190 -63.95 9.70 49.98
C THR A 190 -65.42 9.44 50.30
N LEU A 191 -66.01 8.41 49.70
CA LEU A 191 -67.40 8.01 49.99
C LEU A 191 -67.59 7.58 51.44
N MET A 192 -66.67 6.77 51.98
CA MET A 192 -66.72 6.36 53.39
C MET A 192 -66.60 7.56 54.34
N ALA A 193 -65.66 8.49 54.07
CA ALA A 193 -65.52 9.71 54.87
C ALA A 193 -66.80 10.56 54.87
N SER A 194 -67.45 10.70 53.70
CA SER A 194 -68.75 11.39 53.60
C SER A 194 -69.85 10.69 54.38
N LEU A 195 -69.91 9.36 54.34
CA LEU A 195 -70.90 8.58 55.09
C LEU A 195 -70.71 8.75 56.60
N ILE A 196 -69.48 8.62 57.09
CA ILE A 196 -69.15 8.80 58.52
C ILE A 196 -69.51 10.22 58.97
N SER A 197 -69.20 11.24 58.17
CA SER A 197 -69.53 12.63 58.44
C SER A 197 -71.04 12.84 58.62
N LYS A 198 -71.89 12.20 57.80
CA LYS A 198 -73.35 12.27 57.95
C LYS A 198 -73.86 11.69 59.26
N PHE A 199 -73.31 10.57 59.72
CA PHE A 199 -73.75 9.92 60.96
C PHE A 199 -73.18 10.55 62.24
N GLN A 200 -72.12 11.36 62.14
CA GLN A 200 -71.55 12.08 63.29
C GLN A 200 -72.25 13.42 63.59
N GLY A 201 -73.06 13.95 62.65
CA GLY A 201 -73.76 15.23 62.79
C GLY A 201 -75.19 15.15 63.35
N GLU A 202 -75.77 13.96 63.54
CA GLU A 202 -77.17 13.76 63.97
C GLU A 202 -77.33 13.53 65.50
N GLY A 203 -76.28 13.78 66.28
CA GLY A 203 -76.25 13.54 67.74
C GLY A 203 -76.22 14.79 68.62
N GLN A 204 -76.79 15.92 68.17
CA GLN A 204 -76.96 17.15 68.96
C GLN A 204 -78.42 17.51 69.20
#